data_AF-A0AAQ0U6M5-F1
#
_entry.id   AF-A0AAQ0U6M5-F1
#
_cell.length_a   1.000
_cell.length_b   1.000
_cell.length_c   1.000
_cell.angle_alpha   90.00
_cell.angle_beta   90.00
_cell.angle_gamma   90.00
#
_symmetry.space_group_name_H-M   'P 1'
#
loop_
_entity.id
_entity.type
_entity.pdbx_description
1 polymer ?
#
loop_
_entity_poly.entity_id
_entity_poly.type
_entity_poly.pdbx_seq_one_letter_code
_entity_poly.pdbx_strand_id
1 'polypeptide(L)'
;MTETKAVPTQELAAAVQTSVESFRASLASYEQSIAVLRASISMSMSSIETSLTVAGHRWAMLSELASESPEQWRETQTSPELIEASWRERRQHSTGAARKHARDHRALYAQRLSELADRNLTRAVADMLTELSEVHGVTWSDIASALAISVPALRKWRKSTSGTTPENHRKLAQLTAFYALLAEQVGSPARWMSMALVDGYNVTPADVYSPDNAERLLDLAAGNVGTTAEDVLDIVAEGWRDRWRSEYEVFEAADGELSMRPRQMTR
;
A
#
# COMPACT_ATOMS: atom_id res chain seq x y z
N MET A 1 41.33 35.60 19.52
CA MET A 1 42.41 34.61 19.36
C MET A 1 41.77 33.24 19.39
N THR A 2 41.45 32.68 18.22
CA THR A 2 40.92 31.32 18.09
C THR A 2 42.06 30.43 17.61
N GLU A 3 42.54 29.56 18.49
CA GLU A 3 43.53 28.54 18.17
C GLU A 3 42.96 27.55 17.16
N THR A 4 43.47 27.59 15.94
CA THR A 4 43.21 26.58 14.91
C THR A 4 44.00 25.33 15.26
N LYS A 5 43.37 24.40 15.97
CA LYS A 5 43.96 23.11 16.35
C LYS A 5 44.14 22.28 15.07
N ALA A 6 45.39 22.02 14.69
CA ALA A 6 45.72 21.20 13.52
C ALA A 6 45.18 19.78 13.71
N VAL A 7 44.33 19.33 12.79
CA VAL A 7 43.81 17.96 12.77
C VAL A 7 44.99 17.02 12.50
N PRO A 8 45.26 16.05 13.39
CA PRO A 8 46.39 15.14 13.22
C PRO A 8 46.20 14.30 11.96
N THR A 9 47.21 14.28 11.11
CA THR A 9 47.22 13.59 9.80
C THR A 9 46.86 12.11 9.88
N GLN A 10 47.01 11.47 11.04
CA GLN A 10 46.57 10.09 11.29
C GLN A 10 45.04 9.91 11.33
N GLU A 11 44.29 10.88 11.86
CA GLU A 11 42.81 10.81 11.90
C GLU A 11 42.21 10.97 10.51
N LEU A 12 42.80 11.85 9.69
CA LEU A 12 42.45 12.01 8.27
C LEU A 12 42.73 10.73 7.47
N ALA A 13 43.87 10.07 7.70
CA ALA A 13 44.20 8.81 7.05
C ALA A 13 43.23 7.69 7.44
N ALA A 14 42.85 7.60 8.73
CA ALA A 14 41.88 6.61 9.20
C ALA A 14 40.48 6.84 8.61
N ALA A 15 40.01 8.09 8.56
CA ALA A 15 38.71 8.42 7.95
C ALA A 15 38.66 8.10 6.45
N VAL A 16 39.74 8.38 5.71
CA VAL A 16 39.85 8.01 4.29
C VAL A 16 39.81 6.49 4.11
N GLN A 17 40.51 5.74 4.96
CA GLN A 17 40.52 4.28 4.92
C GLN A 17 39.11 3.70 5.14
N THR A 18 38.40 4.18 6.15
CA THR A 18 37.01 3.76 6.43
C THR A 18 36.07 4.10 5.27
N SER A 19 36.24 5.27 4.65
CA SER A 19 35.44 5.66 3.49
C SER A 19 35.72 4.75 2.28
N VAL A 20 36.97 4.37 2.03
CA VAL A 20 37.35 3.42 0.97
C VAL A 20 36.77 2.03 1.22
N GLU A 21 36.78 1.56 2.46
CA GLU A 21 36.20 0.26 2.84
C GLU A 21 34.67 0.24 2.67
N SER A 22 33.99 1.32 3.06
CA SER A 22 32.54 1.46 2.85
C SER A 22 32.16 1.46 1.36
N PHE A 23 32.99 2.08 0.51
CA PHE A 23 32.79 2.11 -0.93
C PHE A 23 33.01 0.73 -1.57
N ARG A 24 34.03 -0.01 -1.12
CA ARG A 24 34.26 -1.40 -1.55
C ARG A 24 33.12 -2.34 -1.15
N ALA A 25 32.61 -2.21 0.08
CA ALA A 25 31.45 -2.99 0.53
C ALA A 25 30.20 -2.68 -0.30
N SER A 26 29.99 -1.41 -0.65
CA SER A 26 28.89 -0.99 -1.52
C SER A 26 29.03 -1.57 -2.93
N LEU A 27 30.22 -1.54 -3.51
CA LEU A 27 30.49 -2.15 -4.82
C LEU A 27 30.20 -3.66 -4.84
N ALA A 28 30.63 -4.40 -3.81
CA ALA A 28 30.35 -5.83 -3.69
C ALA A 28 28.84 -6.11 -3.59
N SER A 29 28.08 -5.27 -2.88
CA SER A 29 26.62 -5.38 -2.79
C SER A 29 25.93 -5.12 -4.14
N TYR A 30 26.43 -4.16 -4.92
CA TYR A 30 25.94 -3.92 -6.28
C TYR A 30 26.24 -5.08 -7.23
N GLU A 31 27.43 -5.66 -7.18
CA GLU A 31 27.78 -6.85 -7.98
C GLU A 31 26.86 -8.03 -7.67
N GLN A 32 26.54 -8.24 -6.39
CA GLN A 32 25.62 -9.30 -5.97
C GLN A 32 24.18 -9.03 -6.45
N SER A 33 23.73 -7.77 -6.43
CA SER A 33 22.43 -7.36 -6.96
C SER A 33 22.34 -7.56 -8.49
N ILE A 34 23.42 -7.23 -9.22
CA ILE A 34 23.50 -7.47 -10.67
C ILE A 34 23.48 -8.97 -10.99
N ALA A 35 24.15 -9.80 -10.19
CA ALA A 35 24.13 -11.26 -10.35
C ALA A 35 22.72 -11.84 -10.15
N VAL A 36 21.99 -11.37 -9.13
CA VAL A 36 20.58 -11.76 -8.89
C VAL A 36 19.68 -11.34 -10.05
N LEU A 37 19.84 -10.11 -10.55
CA LEU A 37 19.08 -9.64 -11.72
C LEU A 37 19.36 -10.47 -12.98
N ARG A 38 20.63 -10.82 -13.24
CA ARG A 38 20.97 -11.71 -14.38
C ARG A 38 20.33 -13.09 -14.24
N ALA A 39 20.35 -13.67 -13.04
CA ALA A 39 19.71 -14.97 -12.79
C ALA A 39 18.20 -14.90 -13.02
N SER A 40 17.54 -13.83 -12.56
CA SER A 40 16.10 -13.61 -12.75
C SER A 40 15.71 -13.41 -14.23
N ILE A 41 16.52 -12.66 -14.99
CA ILE A 41 16.33 -12.49 -16.44
C ILE A 41 16.50 -13.82 -17.17
N SER A 42 17.53 -14.61 -16.81
CA SER A 42 17.77 -15.94 -17.40
C SER A 42 16.62 -16.92 -17.14
N MET A 43 16.09 -16.95 -15.91
CA MET A 43 14.90 -17.77 -15.58
C MET A 43 13.66 -17.33 -16.36
N SER A 44 13.47 -16.02 -16.52
CA SER A 44 12.36 -15.46 -17.29
C SER A 44 12.46 -15.82 -18.77
N MET A 45 13.67 -15.75 -19.36
CA MET A 45 13.91 -16.17 -20.74
C MET A 45 13.68 -17.67 -20.97
N SER A 46 14.12 -18.53 -20.05
CA SER A 46 13.86 -19.97 -20.11
C SER A 46 12.35 -20.29 -20.04
N SER A 47 11.59 -19.54 -19.22
CA SER A 47 10.13 -19.65 -19.15
C SER A 47 9.45 -19.23 -20.46
N ILE A 48 9.96 -18.18 -21.13
CA ILE A 48 9.49 -17.73 -22.44
C ILE A 48 9.80 -18.77 -23.52
N GLU A 49 11.00 -19.34 -23.57
CA GLU A 49 11.37 -20.39 -24.54
C GLU A 49 10.53 -21.66 -24.37
N THR A 50 10.25 -22.05 -23.12
CA THR A 50 9.37 -23.18 -22.82
C THR A 50 7.95 -22.90 -23.30
N SER A 51 7.45 -21.68 -23.07
CA SER A 51 6.13 -21.25 -23.53
C SER A 51 6.02 -21.17 -25.06
N LEU A 52 7.07 -20.71 -25.75
CA LEU A 52 7.14 -20.68 -27.20
C LEU A 52 7.24 -22.09 -27.81
N THR A 53 7.92 -23.01 -27.16
CA THR A 53 8.01 -24.42 -27.60
C THR A 53 6.66 -25.11 -27.47
N VAL A 54 5.96 -24.90 -26.35
CA VAL A 54 4.58 -25.39 -26.13
C VAL A 54 3.61 -24.77 -27.12
N ALA A 55 3.76 -23.48 -27.44
CA ALA A 55 2.95 -22.79 -28.45
C ALA A 55 3.23 -23.33 -29.87
N GLY A 56 4.49 -23.61 -30.20
CA GLY A 56 4.88 -24.21 -31.48
C GLY A 56 4.36 -25.64 -31.65
N HIS A 57 4.42 -26.47 -30.59
CA HIS A 57 3.81 -27.81 -30.61
C HIS A 57 2.29 -27.75 -30.73
N ARG A 58 1.62 -26.79 -30.08
CA ARG A 58 0.17 -26.56 -30.27
C ARG A 58 -0.16 -26.13 -31.69
N TRP A 59 0.67 -25.29 -32.32
CA TRP A 59 0.45 -24.86 -33.70
C TRP A 59 0.63 -25.99 -34.71
N ALA A 60 1.64 -26.85 -34.52
CA ALA A 60 1.81 -28.05 -35.35
C ALA A 60 0.61 -29.00 -35.23
N MET A 61 0.15 -29.25 -34.00
CA MET A 61 -1.03 -30.08 -33.72
C MET A 61 -2.32 -29.50 -34.33
N LEU A 62 -2.49 -28.17 -34.28
CA LEU A 62 -3.63 -27.47 -34.90
C LEU A 62 -3.57 -27.49 -36.43
N SER A 63 -2.37 -27.49 -37.03
CA SER A 63 -2.21 -27.59 -38.48
C SER A 63 -2.50 -28.99 -39.02
N GLU A 64 -2.23 -30.02 -38.22
CA GLU A 64 -2.52 -31.42 -38.54
C GLU A 64 -4.03 -31.70 -38.44
N LEU A 65 -4.70 -31.16 -37.41
CA LEU A 65 -6.15 -31.15 -37.26
C LEU A 65 -6.90 -30.40 -38.38
N ALA A 66 -6.27 -29.41 -39.03
CA ALA A 66 -6.86 -28.68 -40.14
C ALA A 66 -6.84 -29.45 -41.47
N SER A 67 -6.14 -30.60 -41.52
CA SER A 67 -6.06 -31.46 -42.72
C SER A 67 -7.07 -32.61 -42.73
N GLU A 68 -7.80 -32.83 -41.63
CA GLU A 68 -8.88 -33.81 -41.53
C GLU A 68 -10.23 -33.21 -42.01
N SER A 69 -11.02 -34.06 -42.66
CA SER A 69 -12.21 -33.77 -43.46
C SER A 69 -13.18 -32.69 -42.91
N PRO A 70 -13.81 -31.84 -43.76
CA PRO A 70 -14.70 -30.75 -43.36
C PRO A 70 -16.02 -31.14 -42.66
N GLU A 71 -16.23 -32.41 -42.30
CA GLU A 71 -17.50 -32.90 -41.74
C GLU A 71 -17.51 -33.15 -40.23
N GLN A 72 -16.35 -33.18 -39.54
CA GLN A 72 -16.31 -33.50 -38.09
C GLN A 72 -16.63 -32.33 -37.14
N TRP A 73 -16.56 -31.07 -37.58
CA TRP A 73 -16.78 -29.91 -36.70
C TRP A 73 -18.27 -29.60 -36.43
N ARG A 74 -19.22 -30.33 -37.05
CA ARG A 74 -20.66 -30.15 -36.77
C ARG A 74 -21.10 -30.71 -35.41
N GLU A 75 -20.27 -31.50 -34.73
CA GLU A 75 -20.58 -32.05 -33.39
C GLU A 75 -19.98 -31.25 -32.22
N THR A 76 -19.16 -30.23 -32.46
CA THR A 76 -18.63 -29.34 -31.42
C THR A 76 -19.31 -27.98 -31.43
N GLN A 77 -20.64 -27.96 -31.51
CA GLN A 77 -21.37 -26.85 -30.91
C GLN A 77 -21.25 -27.00 -29.39
N THR A 78 -20.26 -26.35 -28.78
CA THR A 78 -20.23 -26.16 -27.33
C THR A 78 -21.53 -25.47 -26.97
N SER A 79 -22.48 -26.23 -26.40
CA SER A 79 -23.78 -25.71 -25.98
C SER A 79 -23.57 -24.38 -25.22
N PRO A 80 -24.39 -23.34 -25.46
CA PRO A 80 -24.33 -22.10 -24.69
C PRO A 80 -24.27 -22.32 -23.17
N GLU A 81 -24.84 -23.43 -22.69
CA GLU A 81 -24.78 -23.86 -21.29
C GLU A 81 -23.37 -24.27 -20.83
N LEU A 82 -22.58 -24.93 -21.69
CA LEU A 82 -21.18 -25.30 -21.41
C LEU A 82 -20.27 -24.07 -21.42
N ILE A 83 -20.53 -23.13 -22.34
CA ILE A 83 -19.83 -21.84 -22.36
C ILE A 83 -20.13 -21.08 -21.07
N GLU A 84 -21.40 -20.94 -20.70
CA GLU A 84 -21.82 -20.27 -19.46
C GLU A 84 -21.30 -20.98 -18.21
N ALA A 85 -21.25 -22.32 -18.18
CA ALA A 85 -20.64 -23.08 -17.10
C ALA A 85 -19.14 -22.77 -16.98
N SER A 86 -18.40 -22.73 -18.09
CA SER A 86 -16.96 -22.39 -18.10
C SER A 86 -16.68 -20.94 -17.68
N TRP A 87 -17.60 -20.01 -17.97
CA TRP A 87 -17.51 -18.62 -17.51
C TRP A 87 -17.85 -18.48 -16.03
N ARG A 88 -18.83 -19.25 -15.52
CA ARG A 88 -19.13 -19.32 -14.09
C ARG A 88 -17.94 -19.88 -13.30
N GLU A 89 -17.34 -20.96 -13.77
CA GLU A 89 -16.15 -21.56 -13.16
C GLU A 89 -14.98 -20.58 -13.13
N ARG A 90 -14.68 -19.91 -14.26
CA ARG A 90 -13.64 -18.86 -14.29
C ARG A 90 -13.94 -17.66 -13.38
N ARG A 91 -15.19 -17.22 -13.28
CA ARG A 91 -15.59 -16.14 -12.35
C ARG A 91 -15.43 -16.55 -10.89
N GLN A 92 -15.77 -17.78 -10.54
CA GLN A 92 -15.57 -18.31 -9.19
C GLN A 92 -14.09 -18.43 -8.86
N HIS A 93 -13.28 -18.98 -9.77
CA HIS A 93 -11.83 -19.08 -9.60
C HIS A 93 -11.15 -17.71 -9.49
N SER A 94 -11.52 -16.75 -10.34
CA SER A 94 -10.95 -15.38 -10.28
C SER A 94 -11.36 -14.65 -9.00
N THR A 95 -12.61 -14.78 -8.55
CA THR A 95 -13.06 -14.20 -7.27
C THR A 95 -12.34 -14.81 -6.08
N GLY A 96 -12.16 -16.14 -6.08
CA GLY A 96 -11.42 -16.86 -5.05
C GLY A 96 -9.94 -16.46 -5.01
N ALA A 97 -9.31 -16.33 -6.17
CA ALA A 97 -7.92 -15.88 -6.32
C ALA A 97 -7.75 -14.44 -5.82
N ALA A 98 -8.60 -13.50 -6.23
CA ALA A 98 -8.54 -12.11 -5.77
C ALA A 98 -8.65 -12.00 -4.24
N ARG A 99 -9.59 -12.73 -3.62
CA ARG A 99 -9.73 -12.78 -2.15
C ARG A 99 -8.53 -13.41 -1.45
N LYS A 100 -7.85 -14.36 -2.10
CA LYS A 100 -6.61 -14.95 -1.57
C LYS A 100 -5.47 -13.93 -1.66
N HIS A 101 -5.29 -13.28 -2.80
CA HIS A 101 -4.28 -12.25 -2.99
C HIS A 101 -4.44 -11.09 -2.01
N ALA A 102 -5.67 -10.56 -1.83
CA ALA A 102 -5.93 -9.50 -0.86
C ALA A 102 -5.62 -9.94 0.59
N ARG A 103 -5.85 -11.20 0.95
CA ARG A 103 -5.47 -11.75 2.27
C ARG A 103 -3.96 -11.87 2.41
N ASP A 104 -3.28 -12.36 1.39
CA ASP A 104 -1.82 -12.52 1.37
C ASP A 104 -1.14 -11.14 1.49
N HIS A 105 -1.65 -10.11 0.80
CA HIS A 105 -1.14 -8.74 0.88
C HIS A 105 -1.36 -8.11 2.26
N ARG A 106 -2.56 -8.27 2.84
CA ARG A 106 -2.85 -7.78 4.20
C ARG A 106 -1.96 -8.43 5.25
N ALA A 107 -1.70 -9.74 5.14
CA ALA A 107 -0.76 -10.42 6.04
C ALA A 107 0.66 -9.84 5.92
N LEU A 108 1.11 -9.54 4.71
CA LEU A 108 2.40 -8.88 4.47
C LEU A 108 2.44 -7.47 5.09
N TYR A 109 1.41 -6.65 4.89
CA TYR A 109 1.35 -5.31 5.50
C TYR A 109 1.33 -5.38 7.03
N ALA A 110 0.56 -6.30 7.62
CA ALA A 110 0.54 -6.50 9.06
C ALA A 110 1.92 -6.87 9.62
N GLN A 111 2.65 -7.76 8.94
CA GLN A 111 4.03 -8.10 9.30
C GLN A 111 4.95 -6.88 9.21
N ARG A 112 4.94 -6.16 8.07
CA ARG A 112 5.79 -4.97 7.88
C ARG A 112 5.48 -3.85 8.87
N LEU A 113 4.20 -3.65 9.20
CA LEU A 113 3.75 -2.71 10.23
C LEU A 113 4.35 -3.07 11.59
N SER A 114 4.26 -4.33 12.00
CA SER A 114 4.84 -4.80 13.27
C SER A 114 6.35 -4.57 13.32
N GLU A 115 7.07 -4.99 12.28
CA GLU A 115 8.53 -4.85 12.21
C GLU A 115 8.98 -3.38 12.27
N LEU A 116 8.30 -2.48 11.56
CA LEU A 116 8.59 -1.05 11.60
C LEU A 116 8.22 -0.42 12.94
N ALA A 117 7.07 -0.82 13.52
CA ALA A 117 6.65 -0.33 14.83
C ALA A 117 7.66 -0.73 15.90
N ASP A 118 8.14 -1.98 15.90
CA ASP A 118 9.15 -2.47 16.84
C ASP A 118 10.47 -1.72 16.72
N ARG A 119 10.92 -1.44 15.48
CA ARG A 119 12.09 -0.57 15.25
C ARG A 119 11.86 0.83 15.84
N ASN A 120 10.67 1.38 15.65
CA ASN A 120 10.30 2.72 16.11
C ASN A 120 10.22 2.84 17.65
N LEU A 121 10.01 1.73 18.39
CA LEU A 121 10.01 1.76 19.86
C LEU A 121 11.35 2.19 20.46
N THR A 122 12.46 2.02 19.73
CA THR A 122 13.79 2.45 20.21
C THR A 122 14.11 3.90 19.85
N ARG A 123 13.28 4.55 19.03
CA ARG A 123 13.49 5.92 18.55
C ARG A 123 12.97 6.95 19.55
N ALA A 124 13.60 8.12 19.55
CA ALA A 124 13.12 9.23 20.35
C ALA A 124 11.75 9.72 19.85
N VAL A 125 10.87 10.07 20.80
CA VAL A 125 9.52 10.59 20.51
C VAL A 125 9.58 11.83 19.61
N ALA A 126 10.54 12.73 19.87
CA ALA A 126 10.71 13.95 19.08
C ALA A 126 11.00 13.64 17.61
N ASP A 127 11.86 12.67 17.32
CA ASP A 127 12.24 12.31 15.94
C ASP A 127 11.05 11.78 15.15
N MET A 128 10.23 10.91 15.76
CA MET A 128 9.01 10.38 15.12
C MET A 128 7.98 11.48 14.86
N LEU A 129 7.83 12.42 15.79
CA LEU A 129 6.93 13.56 15.61
C LEU A 129 7.41 14.51 14.51
N THR A 130 8.71 14.74 14.42
CA THR A 130 9.32 15.51 13.33
C THR A 130 9.12 14.81 11.99
N GLU A 131 9.34 13.49 11.91
CA GLU A 131 9.10 12.71 10.69
C GLU A 131 7.64 12.81 10.22
N LEU A 132 6.67 12.59 11.11
CA LEU A 132 5.26 12.70 10.78
C LEU A 132 4.88 14.09 10.25
N SER A 133 5.38 15.15 10.89
CA SER A 133 5.00 16.52 10.53
C SER A 133 5.76 17.08 9.33
N GLU A 134 7.07 16.88 9.25
CA GLU A 134 7.93 17.50 8.24
C GLU A 134 8.11 16.63 6.99
N VAL A 135 8.18 15.29 7.14
CA VAL A 135 8.38 14.37 6.01
C VAL A 135 7.04 13.96 5.40
N HIS A 136 6.08 13.56 6.25
CA HIS A 136 4.78 13.08 5.78
C HIS A 136 3.71 14.18 5.69
N GLY A 137 4.00 15.38 6.20
CA GLY A 137 3.11 16.54 6.13
C GLY A 137 1.88 16.45 7.03
N VAL A 138 1.91 15.60 8.06
CA VAL A 138 0.76 15.37 8.94
C VAL A 138 0.60 16.53 9.90
N THR A 139 -0.62 17.05 10.04
CA THR A 139 -0.86 18.16 10.98
C THR A 139 -0.78 17.68 12.42
N TRP A 140 -0.37 18.57 13.32
CA TRP A 140 -0.31 18.26 14.75
C TRP A 140 -1.67 17.88 15.36
N SER A 141 -2.76 18.44 14.84
CA SER A 141 -4.12 18.06 15.22
C SER A 141 -4.46 16.64 14.80
N ASP A 142 -4.01 16.20 13.62
CA ASP A 142 -4.29 14.85 13.12
C ASP A 142 -3.47 13.81 13.88
N ILE A 143 -2.20 14.12 14.18
CA ILE A 143 -1.36 13.26 15.04
C ILE A 143 -2.02 13.09 16.42
N ALA A 144 -2.49 14.19 17.03
CA ALA A 144 -3.14 14.13 18.33
C ALA A 144 -4.44 13.29 18.28
N SER A 145 -5.24 13.48 17.24
CA SER A 145 -6.50 12.76 17.02
C SER A 145 -6.25 11.26 16.80
N ALA A 146 -5.29 10.89 15.95
CA ALA A 146 -4.92 9.50 15.70
C ALA A 146 -4.37 8.78 16.95
N LEU A 147 -3.70 9.52 17.84
CA LEU A 147 -3.20 8.98 19.11
C LEU A 147 -4.24 9.02 20.23
N ALA A 148 -5.43 9.58 19.99
CA ALA A 148 -6.47 9.83 20.99
C ALA A 148 -5.95 10.63 22.21
N ILE A 149 -5.13 11.65 21.98
CA ILE A 149 -4.61 12.56 23.01
C ILE A 149 -4.96 14.01 22.69
N SER A 150 -4.82 14.90 23.68
CA SER A 150 -5.02 16.33 23.45
C SER A 150 -3.82 16.98 22.76
N VAL A 151 -4.05 17.98 21.91
CA VAL A 151 -2.99 18.79 21.28
C VAL A 151 -2.03 19.42 22.32
N PRO A 152 -2.49 19.92 23.49
CA PRO A 152 -1.59 20.37 24.55
C PRO A 152 -0.64 19.27 25.06
N ALA A 153 -1.10 18.02 25.19
CA ALA A 153 -0.26 16.90 25.59
C ALA A 153 0.82 16.62 24.53
N LEU A 154 0.45 16.60 23.25
CA LEU A 154 1.38 16.43 22.14
C LEU A 154 2.44 17.56 22.11
N ARG A 155 2.03 18.81 22.35
CA ARG A 155 2.95 19.96 22.47
C ARG A 155 3.95 19.79 23.63
N LYS A 156 3.56 19.14 24.72
CA LYS A 156 4.46 18.86 25.85
C LYS A 156 5.51 17.80 25.48
N TRP A 157 5.11 16.75 24.76
CA TRP A 157 6.04 15.72 24.29
C TRP A 157 7.13 16.31 23.42
N ARG A 158 6.77 17.23 22.51
CA ARG A 158 7.72 17.92 21.64
C ARG A 158 8.79 18.71 22.40
N LYS A 159 8.45 19.28 23.56
CA LYS A 159 9.36 20.18 24.31
C LYS A 159 10.28 19.46 25.27
N SER A 160 9.81 18.40 25.90
CA SER A 160 10.53 17.82 27.05
C SER A 160 10.61 16.31 27.07
N THR A 161 9.96 15.59 26.13
CA THR A 161 9.76 14.11 26.15
C THR A 161 9.08 13.58 27.44
N SER A 162 8.98 14.41 28.48
CA SER A 162 8.37 14.15 29.77
C SER A 162 6.86 14.06 29.64
N GLY A 163 6.31 12.88 29.90
CA GLY A 163 4.87 12.61 29.90
C GLY A 163 4.39 11.66 28.80
N THR A 164 5.29 11.08 28.01
CA THR A 164 4.92 9.96 27.12
C THR A 164 4.89 8.68 27.92
N THR A 165 3.71 8.06 28.05
CA THR A 165 3.58 6.72 28.63
C THR A 165 4.10 5.67 27.64
N PRO A 166 4.53 4.48 28.09
CA PRO A 166 4.96 3.41 27.18
C PRO A 166 3.89 3.04 26.14
N GLU A 167 2.61 3.10 26.54
CA GLU A 167 1.48 2.83 25.65
C GLU A 167 1.34 3.89 24.54
N ASN A 168 1.48 5.16 24.90
CA ASN A 168 1.45 6.25 23.93
C ASN A 168 2.66 6.25 23.00
N HIS A 169 3.82 5.83 23.50
CA HIS A 169 5.01 5.63 22.69
C HIS A 169 4.80 4.52 21.67
N ARG A 170 4.16 3.40 22.07
CA ARG A 170 3.78 2.32 21.16
C ARG A 170 2.81 2.79 20.07
N LYS A 171 1.76 3.53 20.43
CA LYS A 171 0.82 4.11 19.45
C LYS A 171 1.51 5.04 18.46
N LEU A 172 2.44 5.88 18.94
CA LEU A 172 3.23 6.75 18.06
C LEU A 172 4.16 5.95 17.14
N ALA A 173 4.78 4.88 17.65
CA ALA A 173 5.62 4.00 16.86
C ALA A 173 4.83 3.29 15.74
N GLN A 174 3.62 2.83 16.04
CA GLN A 174 2.68 2.24 15.08
C GLN A 174 2.19 3.25 14.05
N LEU A 175 1.83 4.47 14.48
CA LEU A 175 1.42 5.54 13.57
C LEU A 175 2.54 5.93 12.60
N THR A 176 3.77 6.04 13.12
CA THR A 176 4.95 6.35 12.29
C THR A 176 5.24 5.23 11.30
N ALA A 177 5.14 3.97 11.73
CA ALA A 177 5.27 2.81 10.85
C ALA A 177 4.21 2.80 9.73
N PHE A 178 2.97 3.13 10.07
CA PHE A 178 1.88 3.25 9.11
C PHE A 178 2.16 4.32 8.06
N TYR A 179 2.53 5.54 8.46
CA TYR A 179 2.83 6.62 7.52
C TYR A 179 4.04 6.33 6.63
N ALA A 180 5.06 5.64 7.16
CA ALA A 180 6.20 5.19 6.38
C ALA A 180 5.78 4.23 5.26
N LEU A 181 4.93 3.24 5.56
CA LEU A 181 4.42 2.31 4.56
C LEU A 181 3.41 2.96 3.61
N LEU A 182 2.59 3.89 4.10
CA LEU A 182 1.63 4.62 3.28
C LEU A 182 2.36 5.48 2.23
N ALA A 183 3.49 6.09 2.59
CA ALA A 183 4.33 6.85 1.67
C ALA A 183 4.93 6.01 0.53
N GLU A 184 5.03 4.68 0.70
CA GLU A 184 5.42 3.77 -0.39
C GLU A 184 4.29 3.57 -1.41
N GLN A 185 3.02 3.76 -1.01
CA GLN A 185 1.85 3.49 -1.85
C GLN A 185 1.30 4.75 -2.51
N VAL A 186 1.40 5.91 -1.84
CA VAL A 186 0.78 7.16 -2.31
C VAL A 186 1.77 8.33 -2.29
N GLY A 187 1.62 9.25 -3.25
CA GLY A 187 2.53 10.39 -3.38
C GLY A 187 2.43 11.43 -2.25
N SER A 188 1.29 11.54 -1.57
CA SER A 188 1.11 12.45 -0.43
C SER A 188 0.25 11.78 0.66
N PRO A 189 0.87 11.16 1.68
CA PRO A 189 0.17 10.45 2.75
C PRO A 189 -0.85 11.32 3.48
N ALA A 190 -0.48 12.53 3.91
CA ALA A 190 -1.39 13.42 4.63
C ALA A 190 -2.60 13.85 3.78
N ARG A 191 -2.39 14.12 2.48
CA ARG A 191 -3.50 14.43 1.57
C ARG A 191 -4.42 13.23 1.42
N TRP A 192 -3.87 12.04 1.17
CA TRP A 192 -4.65 10.82 1.02
C TRP A 192 -5.51 10.54 2.27
N MET A 193 -4.93 10.72 3.46
CA MET A 193 -5.63 10.57 4.74
C MET A 193 -6.80 11.54 4.93
N SER A 194 -6.82 12.65 4.19
CA SER A 194 -7.86 13.69 4.27
C SER A 194 -8.89 13.61 3.14
N MET A 195 -8.70 12.72 2.16
CA MET A 195 -9.62 12.57 1.04
C MET A 195 -10.79 11.67 1.42
N ALA A 196 -11.99 11.98 0.91
CA ALA A 196 -13.15 11.13 1.09
C ALA A 196 -12.90 9.74 0.47
N LEU A 197 -13.23 8.69 1.22
CA LEU A 197 -13.06 7.30 0.78
C LEU A 197 -14.11 6.87 -0.24
N VAL A 198 -15.33 7.40 -0.13
CA VAL A 198 -16.48 7.03 -0.95
C VAL A 198 -17.24 8.28 -1.34
N ASP A 199 -17.61 8.38 -2.62
CA ASP A 199 -18.37 9.51 -3.14
C ASP A 199 -19.73 9.65 -2.44
N GLY A 200 -20.08 10.89 -2.10
CA GLY A 200 -21.32 11.21 -1.39
C GLY A 200 -21.28 10.96 0.12
N TYR A 201 -20.12 10.59 0.68
CA TYR A 201 -19.86 10.47 2.11
C TYR A 201 -18.66 11.34 2.51
N ASN A 202 -18.70 11.84 3.75
CA ASN A 202 -17.62 12.67 4.30
C ASN A 202 -16.63 11.86 5.16
N VAL A 203 -16.58 10.54 4.98
CA VAL A 203 -15.67 9.66 5.72
C VAL A 203 -14.30 9.66 5.06
N THR A 204 -13.26 9.92 5.85
CA THR A 204 -11.86 9.91 5.41
C THR A 204 -11.08 8.76 6.04
N PRO A 205 -9.92 8.35 5.49
CA PRO A 205 -9.07 7.36 6.15
C PRO A 205 -8.65 7.76 7.57
N ALA A 206 -8.48 9.06 7.83
CA ALA A 206 -8.14 9.56 9.17
C ALA A 206 -9.25 9.29 10.20
N ASP A 207 -10.52 9.33 9.79
CA ASP A 207 -11.67 9.09 10.68
C ASP A 207 -11.77 7.63 11.15
N VAL A 208 -11.26 6.70 10.34
CA VAL A 208 -11.36 5.25 10.56
C VAL A 208 -10.03 4.59 10.91
N TYR A 209 -8.95 5.39 10.95
CA TYR A 209 -7.64 4.88 11.30
C TYR A 209 -7.63 4.31 12.72
N SER A 210 -7.17 3.07 12.82
CA SER A 210 -6.82 2.41 14.08
C SER A 210 -5.63 1.49 13.81
N PRO A 211 -4.69 1.33 14.77
CA PRO A 211 -3.61 0.36 14.65
C PRO A 211 -4.09 -1.06 14.29
N ASP A 212 -5.27 -1.46 14.77
CA ASP A 212 -5.83 -2.80 14.57
C ASP A 212 -6.32 -3.07 13.14
N ASN A 213 -6.50 -2.02 12.33
CA ASN A 213 -7.01 -2.12 10.96
C ASN A 213 -6.11 -1.41 9.94
N ALA A 214 -4.91 -1.00 10.35
CA ALA A 214 -4.00 -0.18 9.55
C ALA A 214 -3.58 -0.89 8.25
N GLU A 215 -3.45 -2.23 8.27
CA GLU A 215 -3.11 -3.04 7.10
C GLU A 215 -4.17 -2.98 6.00
N ARG A 216 -5.45 -2.77 6.37
CA ARG A 216 -6.56 -2.65 5.40
C ARG A 216 -6.53 -1.32 4.68
N LEU A 217 -6.18 -0.24 5.39
CA LEU A 217 -5.99 1.07 4.79
C LEU A 217 -4.77 1.09 3.85
N LEU A 218 -3.69 0.38 4.20
CA LEU A 218 -2.54 0.21 3.30
C LEU A 218 -2.90 -0.60 2.05
N ASP A 219 -3.66 -1.68 2.21
CA ASP A 219 -4.14 -2.50 1.09
C ASP A 219 -5.06 -1.71 0.15
N LEU A 220 -5.91 -0.83 0.70
CA LEU A 220 -6.73 0.11 -0.06
C LEU A 220 -5.88 1.17 -0.77
N ALA A 221 -4.90 1.76 -0.09
CA ALA A 221 -4.00 2.76 -0.66
C ALA A 221 -3.17 2.22 -1.83
N ALA A 222 -2.79 0.94 -1.77
CA ALA A 222 -2.08 0.25 -2.84
C ALA A 222 -2.94 -0.03 -4.09
N GLY A 223 -4.27 0.17 -4.01
CA GLY A 223 -5.19 -0.14 -5.10
C GLY A 223 -5.26 -1.63 -5.43
N ASN A 224 -5.07 -2.50 -4.44
CA ASN A 224 -5.04 -3.94 -4.65
C ASN A 224 -6.41 -4.48 -5.08
N VAL A 225 -6.39 -5.43 -6.02
CA VAL A 225 -7.61 -6.02 -6.59
C VAL A 225 -8.43 -6.72 -5.51
N GLY A 226 -9.70 -6.34 -5.39
CA GLY A 226 -10.64 -6.95 -4.44
C GLY A 226 -10.72 -6.26 -3.08
N THR A 227 -10.07 -5.10 -2.92
CA THR A 227 -10.22 -4.24 -1.74
C THR A 227 -10.85 -2.92 -2.16
N THR A 228 -12.15 -2.75 -1.85
CA THR A 228 -12.89 -1.52 -2.08
C THR A 228 -12.99 -0.70 -0.79
N ALA A 229 -13.21 0.61 -0.92
CA ALA A 229 -13.36 1.50 0.23
C ALA A 229 -14.59 1.11 1.08
N GLU A 230 -15.69 0.74 0.41
CA GLU A 230 -16.93 0.28 1.05
C GLU A 230 -16.72 -1.02 1.84
N ASP A 231 -16.01 -2.01 1.28
CA ASP A 231 -15.71 -3.26 1.97
C ASP A 231 -14.83 -3.04 3.21
N VAL A 232 -13.89 -2.08 3.14
CA VAL A 232 -13.07 -1.70 4.29
C VAL A 232 -13.96 -1.07 5.36
N LEU A 233 -14.79 -0.09 4.99
CA LEU A 233 -15.68 0.62 5.91
C LEU A 233 -16.71 -0.30 6.57
N ASP A 234 -17.25 -1.28 5.84
CA ASP A 234 -18.18 -2.29 6.38
C ASP A 234 -17.56 -3.13 7.50
N ILE A 235 -16.24 -3.26 7.51
CA ILE A 235 -15.51 -4.01 8.53
C ILE A 235 -15.04 -3.11 9.67
N VAL A 236 -14.54 -1.91 9.36
CA VAL A 236 -13.89 -1.03 10.37
C VAL A 236 -14.86 -0.10 11.08
N ALA A 237 -16.02 0.20 10.48
CA ALA A 237 -16.95 1.19 10.98
C ALA A 237 -18.41 0.76 10.77
N GLU A 238 -18.98 0.06 11.75
CA GLU A 238 -20.39 -0.31 11.71
C GLU A 238 -21.30 0.93 11.60
N GLY A 239 -22.31 0.86 10.72
CA GLY A 239 -23.26 1.97 10.51
C GLY A 239 -22.66 3.20 9.82
N TRP A 240 -21.49 3.09 9.18
CA TRP A 240 -20.81 4.25 8.57
C TRP A 240 -21.67 4.97 7.53
N ARG A 241 -22.54 4.24 6.83
CA ARG A 241 -23.43 4.80 5.80
C ARG A 241 -24.43 5.81 6.36
N ASP A 242 -24.83 5.68 7.62
CA ASP A 242 -25.74 6.65 8.25
C ASP A 242 -24.95 7.78 8.90
N ARG A 243 -23.82 7.45 9.54
CA ARG A 243 -23.01 8.41 10.29
C ARG A 243 -22.31 9.46 9.42
N TRP A 244 -21.81 9.06 8.25
CA TRP A 244 -21.01 9.95 7.38
C TRP A 244 -21.71 10.30 6.07
N ARG A 245 -23.02 10.04 5.97
CA ARG A 245 -23.81 10.43 4.79
C ARG A 245 -23.75 11.94 4.59
N SER A 246 -23.33 12.38 3.41
CA SER A 246 -23.38 13.82 3.12
C SER A 246 -24.83 14.29 3.00
N GLU A 247 -25.13 15.42 3.63
CA GLU A 247 -26.42 16.13 3.51
C GLU A 247 -26.65 16.68 2.10
N TYR A 248 -25.59 16.76 1.28
CA TYR A 248 -25.62 17.26 -0.07
C TYR A 248 -25.34 16.13 -1.06
N GLU A 249 -25.98 16.20 -2.22
CA GLU A 249 -25.66 15.35 -3.38
C GLU A 249 -25.28 16.18 -4.58
N VAL A 250 -24.33 15.64 -5.35
CA VAL A 250 -24.00 16.17 -6.68
C VAL A 250 -24.95 15.52 -7.68
N PHE A 251 -25.57 16.33 -8.53
CA PHE A 251 -26.46 15.88 -9.61
C PHE A 251 -26.11 16.62 -10.90
N GLU A 252 -26.41 16.01 -12.04
CA GLU A 252 -26.30 16.67 -13.33
C GLU A 252 -27.52 17.60 -13.51
N ALA A 253 -27.26 18.90 -13.64
CA ALA A 253 -28.29 19.90 -13.84
C ALA A 253 -28.79 19.89 -15.29
N ALA A 254 -29.88 20.61 -15.57
CA ALA A 254 -30.52 20.61 -16.89
C ALA A 254 -29.64 21.20 -18.01
N ASP A 255 -28.55 21.86 -17.65
CA ASP A 255 -27.51 22.38 -18.52
C ASP A 255 -26.39 21.36 -18.84
N GLY A 256 -26.43 20.17 -18.23
CA GLY A 256 -25.41 19.12 -18.38
C GLY A 256 -24.20 19.29 -17.45
N GLU A 257 -24.21 20.30 -16.57
CA GLU A 257 -23.12 20.56 -15.64
C GLU A 257 -23.39 19.93 -14.27
N LEU A 258 -22.32 19.62 -13.53
CA LEU A 258 -22.44 19.10 -12.16
C LEU A 258 -22.84 20.22 -11.19
N SER A 259 -23.98 20.05 -10.54
CA SER A 259 -24.49 20.97 -9.53
C SER A 259 -24.67 20.26 -8.19
N MET A 260 -24.73 21.02 -7.10
CA MET A 260 -24.92 20.49 -5.75
C MET A 260 -26.30 20.91 -5.21
N ARG A 261 -27.02 19.97 -4.60
CA ARG A 261 -28.27 20.25 -3.88
C ARG A 261 -28.31 19.53 -2.54
N PRO A 262 -29.06 20.04 -1.55
CA PRO A 262 -29.40 19.26 -0.37
C PRO A 262 -30.11 17.97 -0.81
N ARG A 263 -29.71 16.82 -0.26
CA ARG A 263 -30.45 15.56 -0.46
C ARG A 263 -31.85 15.74 0.11
N GLN A 264 -32.87 15.38 -0.67
CA GLN A 264 -34.23 15.33 -0.15
C GLN A 264 -34.31 14.18 0.87
N MET A 265 -34.57 14.51 2.13
CA MET A 265 -34.92 13.51 3.13
C MET A 265 -36.28 12.91 2.74
N THR A 266 -36.29 11.67 2.26
CA THR A 266 -37.52 10.89 2.17
C THR A 266 -38.03 10.71 3.60
N ARG A 267 -39.15 11.37 3.91
CA ARG A 267 -39.82 11.31 5.21
C ARG A 267 -40.75 10.12 5.29
#